data_AF-A0A939V777-F1
#
_entry.id   AF-A0A939V777-F1
#
_cell.length_a   1.000
_cell.length_b   1.000
_cell.length_c   1.000
_cell.angle_alpha   90.00
_cell.angle_beta   90.00
_cell.angle_gamma   90.00
#
_symmetry.space_group_name_H-M   'P 1'
#
loop_
_entity.id
_entity.type
_entity.pdbx_description
1 polymer ?
#
loop_
_entity_poly.entity_id
_entity_poly.type
_entity_poly.pdbx_seq_one_letter_code
_entity_poly.pdbx_strand_id
1 'polypeptide(L)'
;MRKFLKYAYVGAIALTGFGLASCSSDEDIDNPNGGATGETVKTTFAISFPENVIKTKQTAEIVQQAGTIASFRGMENIVLVPYLDATDRATRFGKNITLLYNTQAIPTSSTNAENAIPNGKLLANSNAVLFNDVTVPLRTSGFLFYGKATGDDGYANGKLTVAGMGNADEITAKSFTPTPIVDAVTSTKGEALATYVSLIAAAKDASNNTWAACADPANNTIANQDWYNANLGVLYTNFTSMKAGASQYVQAAVQDLYSSIYASTNPVAVAIKTAIKTTTYADDSNDDGVLEFTAAINNYPEGDNNDMPAGAAALTWSGATPNVATAVAANTNNSMTVNMATVAYPASLWYFVDSQLKTANASKKDEYDGVQNWSTILGKYTDGTSVTPSTRSIAIEKPIQYAVGRLDSKVNKLTESKYYDREGQEVNIASGFTFTGVLIGGQKAVDYKFEPITTGTPTEYTIYDKTINTSTNGSATLAAATDAGTNYTLALETVKDAPVYVALEFVNNGNDFRGIDGIVKKGCKFYMIAQLDPTAASGVTNKANTDGKVFKQDFNTIATFTIDAGAADANHDGVSDDPKGFANAYVTIPDLRTPMLELGFSVDLEWQEGITFTQHF
;
A
#
# COMPACT_ATOMS: atom_id res chain seq x y z
N MET A 1 -8.80 34.12 -24.95
CA MET A 1 -9.84 33.62 -24.03
C MET A 1 -10.33 32.26 -24.55
N ARG A 2 -9.96 31.15 -23.91
CA ARG A 2 -10.44 29.79 -24.27
C ARG A 2 -11.29 29.26 -23.12
N LYS A 3 -12.42 28.64 -23.45
CA LYS A 3 -13.40 28.13 -22.48
C LYS A 3 -12.87 26.88 -21.79
N PHE A 4 -12.73 26.91 -20.47
CA PHE A 4 -12.54 25.72 -19.64
C PHE A 4 -13.92 25.26 -19.14
N LEU A 5 -14.42 24.13 -19.65
CA LEU A 5 -15.70 23.52 -19.28
C LEU A 5 -15.76 22.06 -19.80
N LYS A 6 -15.15 21.13 -19.05
CA LYS A 6 -15.29 19.65 -19.16
C LYS A 6 -15.03 19.08 -17.75
N TYR A 7 -16.05 18.77 -16.95
CA TYR A 7 -16.84 17.53 -16.90
C TYR A 7 -16.15 16.37 -16.14
N ALA A 8 -16.45 16.26 -14.84
CA ALA A 8 -16.08 15.15 -13.95
C ALA A 8 -17.30 14.66 -13.16
N TYR A 9 -17.78 13.41 -13.39
CA TYR A 9 -18.93 12.81 -12.70
C TYR A 9 -18.88 11.25 -12.64
N VAL A 10 -18.51 10.66 -11.49
CA VAL A 10 -19.03 9.33 -11.06
C VAL A 10 -20.17 9.54 -10.06
N GLY A 11 -21.11 8.60 -9.90
CA GLY A 11 -21.96 8.61 -8.69
C GLY A 11 -22.94 9.78 -8.59
N ALA A 12 -23.82 9.88 -9.57
CA ALA A 12 -24.95 10.80 -9.60
C ALA A 12 -26.10 10.26 -8.72
N ILE A 13 -26.15 10.59 -7.42
CA ILE A 13 -27.25 10.12 -6.54
C ILE A 13 -28.46 11.05 -6.63
N ALA A 14 -29.60 10.54 -7.11
CA ALA A 14 -30.87 11.25 -7.03
C ALA A 14 -32.08 10.33 -6.89
N LEU A 15 -33.16 10.89 -6.37
CA LEU A 15 -34.17 10.16 -5.61
C LEU A 15 -35.57 10.47 -6.14
N THR A 16 -36.44 9.47 -6.24
CA THR A 16 -37.63 9.53 -7.10
C THR A 16 -38.84 8.77 -6.54
N GLY A 17 -39.61 9.40 -5.65
CA GLY A 17 -40.63 8.73 -4.87
C GLY A 17 -41.74 8.05 -5.69
N PHE A 18 -42.04 6.79 -5.34
CA PHE A 18 -43.34 6.16 -5.59
C PHE A 18 -44.28 6.45 -4.41
N GLY A 19 -45.29 7.30 -4.61
CA GLY A 19 -46.46 7.52 -3.73
C GLY A 19 -46.27 7.29 -2.22
N LEU A 20 -45.84 8.32 -1.48
CA LEU A 20 -45.53 8.21 -0.04
C LEU A 20 -46.44 9.16 0.77
N ALA A 21 -47.23 8.56 1.66
CA ALA A 21 -48.01 9.28 2.66
C ALA A 21 -47.10 9.70 3.83
N SER A 22 -47.31 10.90 4.36
CA SER A 22 -46.72 11.32 5.63
C SER A 22 -47.41 10.60 6.78
N CYS A 23 -46.67 9.78 7.53
CA CYS A 23 -47.13 9.29 8.81
C CYS A 23 -46.83 10.34 9.89
N SER A 24 -47.72 11.34 10.04
CA SER A 24 -47.92 11.94 11.36
C SER A 24 -48.73 10.95 12.18
N SER A 25 -48.18 10.44 13.28
CA SER A 25 -48.98 9.80 14.31
C SER A 25 -49.69 10.90 15.10
N ASP A 26 -51.02 10.87 15.11
CA ASP A 26 -51.83 11.68 16.02
C ASP A 26 -51.60 11.20 17.47
N GLU A 27 -50.59 11.76 18.14
CA GLU A 27 -50.49 11.72 19.61
C GLU A 27 -50.29 13.15 20.14
N ASP A 28 -51.12 13.50 21.12
CA ASP A 28 -51.28 14.84 21.70
C ASP A 28 -49.96 15.33 22.33
N ILE A 29 -49.40 16.45 21.86
CA ILE A 29 -48.16 17.02 22.40
C ILE A 29 -48.48 17.82 23.67
N ASP A 30 -48.61 17.11 24.78
CA ASP A 30 -48.78 17.71 26.11
C ASP A 30 -47.44 17.83 26.88
N ASN A 31 -46.38 18.29 26.20
CA ASN A 31 -45.15 18.79 26.84
C ASN A 31 -44.33 19.72 25.91
N PRO A 32 -44.22 21.03 26.19
CA PRO A 32 -43.52 21.99 25.33
C PRO A 32 -41.98 22.02 25.47
N ASN A 33 -41.35 21.09 26.20
CA ASN A 33 -39.90 21.08 26.44
C ASN A 33 -39.24 19.70 26.20
N GLY A 34 -39.45 19.12 25.02
CA GLY A 34 -38.76 17.91 24.53
C GLY A 34 -38.13 18.13 23.15
N GLY A 35 -36.89 17.69 22.95
CA GLY A 35 -36.14 17.95 21.71
C GLY A 35 -36.66 17.17 20.49
N ALA A 36 -37.07 17.89 19.45
CA ALA A 36 -37.32 17.47 18.06
C ALA A 36 -37.48 15.95 17.80
N THR A 37 -38.64 15.39 18.16
CA THR A 37 -38.99 13.99 17.92
C THR A 37 -39.77 13.78 16.61
N GLY A 38 -39.22 12.97 15.70
CA GLY A 38 -40.03 12.01 14.94
C GLY A 38 -40.32 12.26 13.46
N GLU A 39 -40.31 13.50 12.96
CA GLU A 39 -40.75 13.77 11.58
C GLU A 39 -39.75 13.29 10.52
N THR A 40 -40.18 12.33 9.70
CA THR A 40 -39.42 11.77 8.57
C THR A 40 -40.30 11.71 7.33
N VAL A 41 -39.67 11.75 6.15
CA VAL A 41 -40.33 11.35 4.89
C VAL A 41 -39.65 10.10 4.37
N LYS A 42 -40.45 9.15 3.90
CA LYS A 42 -39.93 8.13 3.00
C LYS A 42 -39.64 8.76 1.64
N THR A 43 -38.66 8.23 0.92
CA THR A 43 -38.32 8.56 -0.46
C THR A 43 -37.65 7.35 -1.12
N THR A 44 -37.54 7.35 -2.44
CA THR A 44 -36.82 6.31 -3.19
C THR A 44 -35.44 6.82 -3.56
N PHE A 45 -34.37 6.07 -3.31
CA PHE A 45 -32.98 6.50 -3.48
C PHE A 45 -32.28 5.86 -4.69
N ALA A 46 -31.84 6.63 -5.70
CA ALA A 46 -31.03 6.08 -6.80
C ALA A 46 -29.57 6.52 -6.72
N ILE A 47 -28.62 5.60 -6.88
CA ILE A 47 -27.20 5.89 -7.14
C ILE A 47 -26.94 5.61 -8.63
N SER A 48 -26.71 6.64 -9.44
CA SER A 48 -26.28 6.47 -10.84
C SER A 48 -24.77 6.42 -10.94
N PHE A 49 -24.23 5.44 -11.64
CA PHE A 49 -22.84 5.38 -12.05
C PHE A 49 -22.73 5.75 -13.54
N PRO A 50 -21.57 6.18 -14.06
CA PRO A 50 -21.39 6.43 -15.49
C PRO A 50 -21.03 5.15 -16.25
N GLU A 51 -21.33 5.15 -17.54
CA GLU A 51 -21.30 3.98 -18.43
C GLU A 51 -19.91 3.38 -18.72
N ASN A 52 -18.85 4.13 -18.40
CA ASN A 52 -17.47 3.70 -18.50
C ASN A 52 -16.73 4.13 -17.24
N VAL A 53 -16.62 3.23 -16.25
CA VAL A 53 -15.61 3.38 -15.20
C VAL A 53 -14.27 2.93 -15.78
N ILE A 54 -13.17 3.63 -15.45
CA ILE A 54 -11.87 3.47 -16.11
C ILE A 54 -10.71 3.46 -15.06
N LYS A 55 -10.08 2.29 -14.89
CA LYS A 55 -8.72 1.96 -14.35
C LYS A 55 -8.47 2.21 -12.84
N THR A 56 -7.84 1.26 -12.11
CA THR A 56 -7.26 1.42 -10.73
C THR A 56 -6.35 0.27 -10.10
N LYS A 57 -5.89 -0.82 -10.77
CA LYS A 57 -5.81 -2.24 -10.22
C LYS A 57 -4.47 -2.75 -9.68
N GLN A 58 -4.57 -3.68 -8.74
CA GLN A 58 -3.58 -4.75 -8.57
C GLN A 58 -3.77 -5.86 -9.65
N THR A 59 -3.38 -5.59 -10.92
CA THR A 59 -3.69 -6.23 -12.26
C THR A 59 -4.52 -5.36 -13.27
N ALA A 60 -5.69 -5.75 -13.84
CA ALA A 60 -6.54 -4.84 -14.66
C ALA A 60 -8.08 -4.73 -14.34
N GLU A 61 -8.81 -5.82 -14.03
CA GLU A 61 -10.28 -5.79 -13.82
C GLU A 61 -10.88 -5.33 -12.45
N ILE A 62 -10.24 -5.53 -11.28
CA ILE A 62 -10.75 -5.27 -9.87
C ILE A 62 -11.15 -3.79 -9.64
N VAL A 63 -11.10 -2.98 -10.68
CA VAL A 63 -10.98 -1.52 -10.66
C VAL A 63 -11.44 -0.91 -11.96
N GLN A 64 -12.08 -1.74 -12.79
CA GLN A 64 -12.86 -1.19 -13.86
C GLN A 64 -11.93 -0.54 -14.92
N GLN A 65 -10.79 -1.16 -15.28
CA GLN A 65 -10.01 -0.75 -16.47
C GLN A 65 -10.89 -0.84 -17.73
N ALA A 66 -10.82 0.20 -18.57
CA ALA A 66 -11.71 0.38 -19.71
C ALA A 66 -11.79 -0.87 -20.62
N GLY A 67 -13.02 -1.34 -20.85
CA GLY A 67 -13.33 -2.49 -21.70
C GLY A 67 -14.81 -2.90 -21.62
N THR A 68 -15.71 -2.10 -22.22
CA THR A 68 -17.16 -2.36 -22.39
C THR A 68 -17.98 -2.68 -21.11
N ILE A 69 -18.60 -1.66 -20.53
CA ILE A 69 -19.79 -1.66 -19.63
C ILE A 69 -19.67 -2.42 -18.29
N ALA A 70 -19.06 -3.61 -18.24
CA ALA A 70 -18.55 -4.19 -17.00
C ALA A 70 -17.25 -3.43 -16.62
N SER A 71 -17.06 -2.94 -15.41
CA SER A 71 -16.80 -3.81 -14.25
C SER A 71 -17.01 -3.06 -12.92
N PHE A 72 -18.21 -2.52 -12.68
CA PHE A 72 -18.55 -2.00 -11.34
C PHE A 72 -18.43 -3.10 -10.30
N ARG A 73 -17.41 -2.99 -9.42
CA ARG A 73 -17.04 -3.97 -8.38
C ARG A 73 -18.18 -4.42 -7.46
N GLY A 74 -19.28 -3.69 -7.42
CA GLY A 74 -20.19 -3.72 -6.29
C GLY A 74 -19.71 -2.81 -5.16
N MET A 75 -20.63 -2.49 -4.26
CA MET A 75 -20.38 -1.65 -3.10
C MET A 75 -21.13 -2.20 -1.91
N GLU A 76 -20.47 -2.29 -0.77
CA GLU A 76 -20.98 -2.80 0.50
C GLU A 76 -20.82 -1.75 1.61
N ASN A 77 -21.43 -2.01 2.77
CA ASN A 77 -21.37 -1.11 3.93
C ASN A 77 -21.81 0.33 3.61
N ILE A 78 -22.86 0.46 2.80
CA ILE A 78 -23.32 1.75 2.29
C ILE A 78 -24.05 2.53 3.39
N VAL A 79 -23.47 3.66 3.79
CA VAL A 79 -23.94 4.50 4.89
C VAL A 79 -24.07 5.95 4.45
N LEU A 80 -25.25 6.52 4.71
CA LEU A 80 -25.52 7.95 4.63
C LEU A 80 -25.60 8.52 6.05
N VAL A 81 -24.90 9.62 6.30
CA VAL A 81 -25.00 10.37 7.55
C VAL A 81 -25.64 11.73 7.26
N PRO A 82 -26.88 12.00 7.73
CA PRO A 82 -27.55 13.26 7.45
C PRO A 82 -26.93 14.41 8.26
N TYR A 83 -26.95 15.62 7.68
CA TYR A 83 -26.64 16.86 8.39
C TYR A 83 -27.69 17.96 8.10
N LEU A 84 -27.86 18.89 9.04
CA LEU A 84 -28.85 19.98 8.97
C LEU A 84 -28.40 21.16 8.11
N ASP A 85 -27.12 21.52 8.19
CA ASP A 85 -26.60 22.77 7.66
C ASP A 85 -25.40 22.49 6.73
N ALA A 86 -25.34 23.19 5.61
CA ALA A 86 -24.20 23.10 4.70
C ALA A 86 -22.91 23.74 5.27
N THR A 87 -23.03 24.53 6.34
CA THR A 87 -21.94 25.19 7.06
C THR A 87 -21.45 24.41 8.29
N ASP A 88 -22.31 23.59 8.91
CA ASP A 88 -21.92 22.62 9.95
C ASP A 88 -22.24 21.18 9.50
N ARG A 89 -21.20 20.53 8.97
CA ARG A 89 -21.21 19.13 8.51
C ARG A 89 -20.52 18.18 9.49
N ALA A 90 -20.05 18.70 10.63
CA ALA A 90 -19.44 17.91 11.69
C ALA A 90 -20.50 17.45 12.71
N THR A 91 -21.62 18.16 12.82
CA THR A 91 -22.74 17.74 13.66
C THR A 91 -23.68 16.77 12.94
N ARG A 92 -23.82 15.57 13.51
CA ARG A 92 -24.77 14.53 13.06
C ARG A 92 -26.21 15.02 13.20
N PHE A 93 -27.03 14.80 12.17
CA PHE A 93 -28.48 14.94 12.27
C PHE A 93 -29.19 13.58 12.15
N GLY A 94 -29.72 13.08 13.27
CA GLY A 94 -30.41 11.80 13.33
C GLY A 94 -29.49 10.58 13.19
N LYS A 95 -30.07 9.42 12.88
CA LYS A 95 -29.34 8.14 12.73
C LYS A 95 -28.71 8.05 11.34
N ASN A 96 -27.69 7.20 11.20
CA ASN A 96 -27.25 6.72 9.89
C ASN A 96 -28.45 6.14 9.13
N ILE A 97 -28.50 6.40 7.83
CA ILE A 97 -29.42 5.74 6.90
C ILE A 97 -28.59 4.70 6.16
N THR A 98 -28.88 3.42 6.39
CA THR A 98 -28.25 2.29 5.69
C THR A 98 -29.14 1.86 4.53
N LEU A 99 -28.55 1.60 3.36
CA LEU A 99 -29.30 1.35 2.13
C LEU A 99 -29.47 -0.15 1.85
N LEU A 100 -30.71 -0.65 2.01
CA LEU A 100 -31.07 -2.04 1.73
C LEU A 100 -31.36 -2.25 0.24
N TYR A 101 -30.49 -2.98 -0.46
CA TYR A 101 -30.69 -3.34 -1.86
C TYR A 101 -31.86 -4.32 -2.01
N ASN A 102 -32.95 -3.87 -2.64
CA ASN A 102 -34.18 -4.66 -2.79
C ASN A 102 -34.18 -5.45 -4.12
N THR A 103 -33.89 -6.75 -4.05
CA THR A 103 -33.98 -7.68 -5.18
C THR A 103 -35.43 -8.10 -5.47
N GLN A 104 -36.32 -7.17 -5.83
CA GLN A 104 -37.70 -7.51 -6.22
C GLN A 104 -37.83 -8.21 -7.60
N ALA A 105 -36.76 -8.83 -8.10
CA ALA A 105 -36.71 -9.49 -9.42
C ALA A 105 -35.80 -10.74 -9.51
N ILE A 106 -35.44 -11.40 -8.40
CA ILE A 106 -34.75 -12.70 -8.44
C ILE A 106 -35.48 -13.75 -7.59
N PRO A 107 -36.01 -14.83 -8.19
CA PRO A 107 -36.52 -15.96 -7.44
C PRO A 107 -35.38 -16.78 -6.81
N THR A 108 -35.48 -16.99 -5.50
CA THR A 108 -34.93 -18.11 -4.71
C THR A 108 -33.40 -18.29 -4.56
N SER A 109 -33.03 -18.61 -3.31
CA SER A 109 -31.82 -19.32 -2.88
C SER A 109 -30.44 -18.69 -3.14
N SER A 110 -30.20 -17.53 -2.55
CA SER A 110 -29.01 -17.35 -1.69
C SER A 110 -29.32 -16.34 -0.59
N THR A 111 -28.55 -16.35 0.50
CA THR A 111 -28.76 -15.48 1.67
C THR A 111 -28.76 -14.01 1.29
N ASN A 112 -29.84 -13.30 1.63
CA ASN A 112 -29.97 -11.86 1.39
C ASN A 112 -28.81 -11.10 2.09
N ALA A 113 -27.87 -10.58 1.31
CA ALA A 113 -26.85 -9.67 1.81
C ALA A 113 -27.48 -8.27 1.97
N GLU A 114 -27.99 -7.99 3.17
CA GLU A 114 -28.41 -6.64 3.55
C GLU A 114 -27.21 -5.67 3.38
N ASN A 115 -27.45 -4.52 2.74
CA ASN A 115 -26.48 -3.43 2.52
C ASN A 115 -25.36 -3.65 1.47
N ALA A 116 -25.62 -4.41 0.40
CA ALA A 116 -24.68 -4.54 -0.74
C ALA A 116 -25.33 -4.35 -2.12
N ILE A 117 -24.62 -3.66 -3.03
CA ILE A 117 -24.85 -3.69 -4.47
C ILE A 117 -23.92 -4.76 -5.06
N PRO A 118 -24.44 -5.83 -5.70
CA PRO A 118 -23.57 -6.87 -6.27
C PRO A 118 -22.81 -6.40 -7.52
N ASN A 119 -21.66 -7.03 -7.77
CA ASN A 119 -20.85 -6.80 -8.97
C ASN A 119 -21.69 -6.94 -10.27
N GLY A 120 -21.56 -5.98 -11.18
CA GLY A 120 -22.27 -5.98 -12.47
C GLY A 120 -23.79 -5.82 -12.41
N LYS A 121 -24.38 -5.42 -11.27
CA LYS A 121 -25.84 -5.23 -11.10
C LYS A 121 -26.29 -3.76 -11.16
N LEU A 122 -25.89 -3.07 -12.23
CA LEU A 122 -26.49 -1.80 -12.61
C LEU A 122 -27.80 -2.04 -13.39
N LEU A 123 -28.75 -1.11 -13.31
CA LEU A 123 -29.94 -1.10 -14.16
C LEU A 123 -29.53 -0.96 -15.63
N ALA A 124 -30.04 -1.85 -16.48
CA ALA A 124 -29.85 -1.78 -17.92
C ALA A 124 -30.32 -0.41 -18.44
N ASN A 125 -29.49 0.22 -19.29
CA ASN A 125 -29.74 1.51 -19.95
C ASN A 125 -29.81 2.75 -19.04
N SER A 126 -29.52 2.65 -17.74
CA SER A 126 -29.43 3.83 -16.83
C SER A 126 -28.21 3.83 -15.90
N ASN A 127 -27.41 2.76 -15.89
CA ASN A 127 -26.19 2.62 -15.09
C ASN A 127 -26.40 2.90 -13.58
N ALA A 128 -27.63 2.79 -13.09
CA ALA A 128 -28.04 3.21 -11.75
C ALA A 128 -28.54 2.04 -10.89
N VAL A 129 -28.62 2.27 -9.58
CA VAL A 129 -29.20 1.35 -8.59
C VAL A 129 -30.24 2.08 -7.76
N LEU A 130 -31.45 1.53 -7.72
CA LEU A 130 -32.60 2.10 -7.00
C LEU A 130 -32.87 1.33 -5.70
N PHE A 131 -32.93 2.05 -4.59
CA PHE A 131 -33.28 1.60 -3.24
C PHE A 131 -34.63 2.23 -2.88
N ASN A 132 -35.66 1.44 -2.59
CA ASN A 132 -37.00 1.99 -2.27
C ASN A 132 -37.19 2.20 -0.76
N ASP A 133 -38.18 3.01 -0.37
CA ASP A 133 -38.61 3.21 1.03
C ASP A 133 -37.54 3.76 2.00
N VAL A 134 -36.54 4.47 1.48
CA VAL A 134 -35.49 5.11 2.29
C VAL A 134 -36.09 6.24 3.14
N THR A 135 -35.99 6.10 4.46
CA THR A 135 -36.56 7.06 5.42
C THR A 135 -35.54 8.14 5.75
N VAL A 136 -35.86 9.39 5.40
CA VAL A 136 -34.98 10.56 5.58
C VAL A 136 -35.62 11.55 6.57
N PRO A 137 -34.88 12.03 7.60
CA PRO A 137 -35.37 13.06 8.52
C PRO A 137 -35.73 14.38 7.82
N LEU A 138 -36.82 15.02 8.24
CA LEU A 138 -37.12 16.38 7.78
C LEU A 138 -36.00 17.35 8.15
N ARG A 139 -35.79 18.39 7.33
CA ARG A 139 -34.71 19.39 7.43
C ARG A 139 -33.29 18.86 7.12
N THR A 140 -33.13 17.61 6.70
CA THR A 140 -31.86 17.13 6.14
C THR A 140 -31.48 17.99 4.93
N SER A 141 -30.29 18.57 4.92
CA SER A 141 -29.80 19.46 3.84
C SER A 141 -28.60 18.89 3.07
N GLY A 142 -28.13 17.71 3.47
CA GLY A 142 -26.99 17.05 2.87
C GLY A 142 -26.67 15.72 3.54
N PHE A 143 -25.74 14.99 2.93
CA PHE A 143 -25.22 13.73 3.45
C PHE A 143 -23.70 13.67 3.33
N LEU A 144 -23.07 13.06 4.34
CA LEU A 144 -21.82 12.34 4.13
C LEU A 144 -22.18 10.93 3.66
N PHE A 145 -21.66 10.53 2.51
CA PHE A 145 -21.85 9.19 1.96
C PHE A 145 -20.56 8.38 2.11
N TYR A 146 -20.70 7.13 2.53
CA TYR A 146 -19.62 6.15 2.61
C TYR A 146 -20.07 4.84 1.96
N GLY A 147 -19.17 4.20 1.22
CA GLY A 147 -19.31 2.80 0.81
C GLY A 147 -17.95 2.18 0.54
N LYS A 148 -17.80 0.89 0.84
CA LYS A 148 -16.59 0.12 0.54
C LYS A 148 -16.81 -0.67 -0.75
N ALA A 149 -15.78 -0.85 -1.57
CA ALA A 149 -15.81 -1.86 -2.63
C ALA A 149 -15.92 -3.28 -2.05
N THR A 150 -16.59 -4.20 -2.76
CA THR A 150 -16.72 -5.59 -2.28
C THR A 150 -15.40 -6.35 -2.25
N GLY A 151 -15.20 -7.19 -1.23
CA GLY A 151 -14.03 -8.07 -1.08
C GLY A 151 -13.14 -7.73 0.11
N ASP A 152 -12.52 -8.76 0.72
CA ASP A 152 -11.84 -8.67 2.02
C ASP A 152 -10.38 -9.14 2.04
N ASP A 153 -9.87 -9.72 0.94
CA ASP A 153 -8.45 -10.07 0.85
C ASP A 153 -7.58 -8.80 0.82
N GLY A 154 -6.64 -8.68 1.74
CA GLY A 154 -5.85 -7.47 1.94
C GLY A 154 -4.85 -7.16 0.82
N TYR A 155 -4.37 -8.17 0.07
CA TYR A 155 -3.43 -7.98 -1.04
C TYR A 155 -4.09 -7.86 -2.41
N ALA A 156 -5.36 -8.27 -2.56
CA ALA A 156 -6.10 -8.13 -3.80
C ALA A 156 -7.13 -6.98 -3.78
N ASN A 157 -7.56 -6.54 -2.59
CA ASN A 157 -8.60 -5.52 -2.42
C ASN A 157 -8.17 -4.32 -1.57
N GLY A 158 -7.02 -4.40 -0.91
CA GLY A 158 -6.60 -3.50 0.17
C GLY A 158 -7.39 -3.72 1.47
N LYS A 159 -6.93 -3.12 2.58
CA LYS A 159 -7.57 -3.25 3.90
C LYS A 159 -7.38 -2.00 4.77
N LEU A 160 -8.49 -1.35 5.12
CA LEU A 160 -8.51 -0.26 6.11
C LEU A 160 -9.28 -0.68 7.37
N THR A 161 -8.75 -0.29 8.52
CA THR A 161 -9.42 -0.39 9.82
C THR A 161 -10.26 0.85 10.02
N VAL A 162 -11.55 0.67 10.35
CA VAL A 162 -12.54 1.75 10.38
C VAL A 162 -13.09 1.93 11.80
N ALA A 163 -13.11 3.18 12.29
CA ALA A 163 -13.68 3.55 13.57
C ALA A 163 -14.90 4.49 13.41
N GLY A 164 -15.69 4.67 14.48
CA GLY A 164 -16.74 5.69 14.57
C GLY A 164 -17.94 5.53 13.63
N MET A 165 -18.15 4.34 13.03
CA MET A 165 -19.22 4.14 12.03
C MET A 165 -20.63 3.93 12.61
N GLY A 166 -20.77 3.76 13.93
CA GLY A 166 -22.04 3.51 14.60
C GLY A 166 -23.02 4.69 14.57
N ASN A 167 -24.21 4.47 15.14
CA ASN A 167 -25.24 5.49 15.30
C ASN A 167 -25.02 6.41 16.51
N ALA A 168 -24.29 5.93 17.53
CA ALA A 168 -23.96 6.68 18.74
C ALA A 168 -22.72 7.58 18.57
N ASP A 169 -21.92 7.33 17.53
CA ASP A 169 -20.65 8.02 17.32
C ASP A 169 -20.87 9.41 16.71
N GLU A 170 -20.10 10.40 17.16
CA GLU A 170 -19.96 11.68 16.47
C GLU A 170 -19.37 11.48 15.07
N ILE A 171 -19.66 12.38 14.13
CA ILE A 171 -19.09 12.30 12.77
C ILE A 171 -17.56 12.40 12.83
N THR A 172 -17.06 13.31 13.66
CA THR A 172 -15.63 13.57 13.94
C THR A 172 -14.88 12.38 14.53
N ALA A 173 -15.58 11.39 15.10
CA ALA A 173 -14.98 10.15 15.62
C ALA A 173 -14.72 9.09 14.53
N LYS A 174 -15.17 9.33 13.28
CA LYS A 174 -14.88 8.44 12.15
C LYS A 174 -13.44 8.59 11.70
N SER A 175 -12.77 7.47 11.50
CA SER A 175 -11.44 7.43 10.90
C SER A 175 -11.22 6.14 10.12
N PHE A 176 -10.30 6.21 9.17
CA PHE A 176 -9.88 5.10 8.32
C PHE A 176 -8.36 4.99 8.40
N THR A 177 -7.86 3.87 8.90
CA THR A 177 -6.44 3.65 9.22
C THR A 177 -5.87 2.52 8.36
N PRO A 178 -4.64 2.63 7.81
CA PRO A 178 -3.96 1.50 7.18
C PRO A 178 -3.93 0.29 8.14
N THR A 179 -4.27 -0.90 7.65
CA THR A 179 -4.28 -2.10 8.50
C THR A 179 -2.92 -2.78 8.44
N PRO A 180 -2.21 -2.95 9.57
CA PRO A 180 -0.99 -3.76 9.62
C PRO A 180 -1.19 -5.15 9.03
N ILE A 181 -0.12 -5.72 8.46
CA ILE A 181 -0.13 -7.10 7.95
C ILE A 181 -0.08 -8.09 9.12
N VAL A 182 0.61 -7.73 10.21
CA VAL A 182 0.66 -8.51 11.47
C VAL A 182 0.18 -7.65 12.64
N ASP A 183 -0.60 -8.24 13.55
CA ASP A 183 -1.09 -7.57 14.75
C ASP A 183 0.01 -7.35 15.81
N ALA A 184 1.07 -8.16 15.79
CA ALA A 184 2.22 -8.05 16.69
C ALA A 184 3.51 -8.59 16.04
N VAL A 185 4.65 -7.95 16.32
CA VAL A 185 5.97 -8.41 15.85
C VAL A 185 6.56 -9.40 16.85
N THR A 186 6.15 -10.66 16.73
CA THR A 186 6.76 -11.79 17.46
C THR A 186 7.08 -12.90 16.48
N SER A 187 8.36 -13.12 16.18
CA SER A 187 8.80 -14.18 15.28
C SER A 187 9.83 -15.09 15.95
N THR A 188 9.36 -16.24 16.42
CA THR A 188 10.24 -17.32 16.90
C THR A 188 11.26 -17.73 15.83
N LYS A 189 10.91 -17.64 14.54
CA LYS A 189 11.83 -17.81 13.42
C LYS A 189 12.94 -16.74 13.36
N GLY A 190 12.63 -15.48 13.66
CA GLY A 190 13.62 -14.39 13.67
C GLY A 190 14.61 -14.54 14.82
N GLU A 191 14.13 -14.88 16.02
CA GLU A 191 14.98 -15.22 17.17
C GLU A 191 15.83 -16.47 16.91
N ALA A 192 15.26 -17.49 16.27
CA ALA A 192 15.97 -18.70 15.86
C ALA A 192 17.06 -18.42 14.81
N LEU A 193 16.79 -17.55 13.82
CA LEU A 193 17.79 -17.09 12.84
C LEU A 193 18.93 -16.33 13.52
N ALA A 194 18.62 -15.37 14.39
CA ALA A 194 19.61 -14.62 15.15
C ALA A 194 20.47 -15.53 16.05
N THR A 195 19.85 -16.54 16.66
CA THR A 195 20.54 -17.59 17.43
C THR A 195 21.48 -18.40 16.54
N TYR A 196 21.00 -18.86 15.37
CA TYR A 196 21.78 -19.66 14.43
C TYR A 196 23.02 -18.92 13.91
N VAL A 197 22.88 -17.67 13.43
CA VAL A 197 24.06 -16.91 12.98
C VAL A 197 25.01 -16.56 14.13
N SER A 198 24.50 -16.39 15.36
CA SER A 198 25.34 -16.21 16.55
C SER A 198 26.13 -17.48 16.90
N LEU A 199 25.55 -18.67 16.74
CA LEU A 199 26.25 -19.95 16.94
C LEU A 199 27.40 -20.12 15.94
N ILE A 200 27.19 -19.73 14.68
CA ILE A 200 28.24 -19.73 13.65
C ILE A 200 29.33 -18.72 14.00
N ALA A 201 28.98 -17.47 14.36
CA ALA A 201 29.94 -16.44 14.75
C ALA A 201 30.73 -16.78 16.04
N ALA A 202 30.16 -17.61 16.92
CA ALA A 202 30.79 -18.09 18.15
C ALA A 202 31.60 -19.40 17.95
N ALA A 203 31.73 -19.91 16.72
CA ALA A 203 32.47 -21.14 16.44
C ALA A 203 33.91 -21.09 16.96
N LYS A 204 34.34 -22.20 17.57
CA LYS A 204 35.69 -22.38 18.12
C LYS A 204 36.15 -23.82 18.00
N ASP A 205 37.46 -24.01 17.87
CA ASP A 205 38.07 -25.34 17.82
C ASP A 205 38.09 -26.05 19.20
N ALA A 206 38.63 -27.28 19.22
CA ALA A 206 38.83 -28.04 20.46
C ALA A 206 39.82 -27.40 21.45
N SER A 207 40.65 -26.45 20.99
CA SER A 207 41.63 -25.71 21.79
C SER A 207 41.09 -24.38 22.32
N ASN A 208 39.81 -24.05 22.07
CA ASN A 208 39.13 -22.78 22.35
C ASN A 208 39.58 -21.56 21.52
N ASN A 209 40.28 -21.77 20.41
CA ASN A 209 40.53 -20.71 19.43
C ASN A 209 39.22 -20.37 18.70
N THR A 210 38.74 -19.15 18.87
CA THR A 210 37.48 -18.66 18.28
C THR A 210 37.69 -18.12 16.87
N TRP A 211 36.68 -18.25 16.00
CA TRP A 211 36.68 -17.62 14.67
C TRP A 211 36.82 -16.09 14.74
N ALA A 212 36.22 -15.46 15.75
CA ALA A 212 36.37 -14.01 15.97
C ALA A 212 37.83 -13.56 16.13
N ALA A 213 38.69 -14.40 16.71
CA ALA A 213 40.11 -14.09 16.90
C ALA A 213 40.90 -14.09 15.57
N CYS A 214 40.39 -14.71 14.50
CA CYS A 214 40.96 -14.62 13.15
C CYS A 214 40.88 -13.20 12.56
N ALA A 215 39.93 -12.37 13.03
CA ALA A 215 39.73 -11.01 12.53
C ALA A 215 40.59 -9.95 13.24
N ASP A 216 41.22 -10.29 14.35
CA ASP A 216 42.11 -9.38 15.10
C ASP A 216 43.45 -9.20 14.35
N PRO A 217 43.82 -7.97 13.94
CA PRO A 217 45.11 -7.71 13.29
C PRO A 217 46.33 -8.13 14.14
N ALA A 218 46.21 -8.11 15.48
CA ALA A 218 47.29 -8.55 16.37
C ALA A 218 47.56 -10.06 16.29
N ASN A 219 46.55 -10.84 15.91
CA ASN A 219 46.67 -12.29 15.74
C ASN A 219 47.21 -12.68 14.36
N ASN A 220 47.06 -11.82 13.34
CA ASN A 220 47.46 -12.07 11.95
C ASN A 220 48.97 -11.81 11.69
N THR A 221 49.85 -12.37 12.53
CA THR A 221 51.30 -12.32 12.33
C THR A 221 51.79 -13.49 11.47
N ILE A 222 52.95 -13.38 10.81
CA ILE A 222 53.52 -14.44 9.95
C ILE A 222 53.65 -15.78 10.72
N ALA A 223 54.06 -15.75 11.99
CA ALA A 223 54.19 -16.95 12.82
C ALA A 223 52.85 -17.62 13.16
N ASN A 224 51.75 -16.87 13.07
CA ASN A 224 50.40 -17.33 13.36
C ASN A 224 49.55 -17.54 12.09
N GLN A 225 50.06 -17.25 10.90
CA GLN A 225 49.23 -17.16 9.69
C GLN A 225 48.74 -18.52 9.20
N ASP A 226 49.49 -19.60 9.46
CA ASP A 226 49.05 -20.99 9.27
C ASP A 226 47.85 -21.35 10.18
N TRP A 227 47.82 -20.75 11.37
CA TRP A 227 46.77 -20.98 12.37
C TRP A 227 45.52 -20.11 12.10
N TYR A 228 45.72 -18.80 11.93
CA TYR A 228 44.65 -17.80 11.87
C TYR A 228 44.17 -17.45 10.45
N ASN A 229 44.90 -17.85 9.39
CA ASN A 229 44.65 -17.62 7.96
C ASN A 229 43.82 -16.36 7.65
N ALA A 230 44.46 -15.29 7.18
CA ALA A 230 43.85 -13.98 6.90
C ALA A 230 42.46 -14.04 6.21
N ASN A 231 42.23 -15.02 5.34
CA ASN A 231 40.93 -15.26 4.70
C ASN A 231 39.78 -15.54 5.71
N LEU A 232 40.03 -16.29 6.80
CA LEU A 232 39.03 -16.53 7.85
C LEU A 232 38.67 -15.24 8.61
N GLY A 233 39.62 -14.32 8.81
CA GLY A 233 39.37 -13.01 9.41
C GLY A 233 38.52 -12.10 8.53
N VAL A 234 38.76 -12.12 7.22
CA VAL A 234 37.92 -11.42 6.22
C VAL A 234 36.51 -12.03 6.20
N LEU A 235 36.39 -13.36 6.18
CA LEU A 235 35.10 -14.05 6.24
C LEU A 235 34.31 -13.72 7.52
N TYR A 236 34.98 -13.60 8.68
CA TYR A 236 34.32 -13.22 9.95
C TYR A 236 33.77 -11.80 9.89
N THR A 237 34.57 -10.86 9.40
CA THR A 237 34.18 -9.46 9.23
C THR A 237 33.00 -9.34 8.28
N ASN A 238 33.05 -10.01 7.12
CA ASN A 238 31.97 -10.01 6.16
C ASN A 238 30.68 -10.61 6.75
N PHE A 239 30.77 -11.78 7.39
CA PHE A 239 29.61 -12.47 7.99
C PHE A 239 28.95 -11.65 9.10
N THR A 240 29.75 -11.04 9.99
CA THR A 240 29.25 -10.22 11.10
C THR A 240 28.95 -8.76 10.73
N SER A 241 29.11 -8.39 9.45
CA SER A 241 28.64 -7.11 8.89
C SER A 241 27.25 -7.20 8.25
N MET A 242 26.73 -8.42 8.05
CA MET A 242 25.44 -8.66 7.39
C MET A 242 24.27 -8.06 8.19
N LYS A 243 23.47 -7.21 7.52
CA LYS A 243 22.28 -6.57 8.10
C LYS A 243 20.96 -7.25 7.72
N ALA A 244 20.85 -7.91 6.56
CA ALA A 244 19.62 -8.59 6.16
C ALA A 244 19.37 -9.83 7.04
N GLY A 245 18.16 -9.91 7.60
CA GLY A 245 17.71 -10.99 8.48
C GLY A 245 16.69 -11.94 7.84
N ALA A 246 16.36 -11.75 6.55
CA ALA A 246 15.50 -12.68 5.82
C ALA A 246 16.20 -14.04 5.64
N SER A 247 15.47 -15.13 5.85
CA SER A 247 16.00 -16.50 5.81
C SER A 247 16.70 -16.83 4.50
N GLN A 248 16.15 -16.37 3.37
CA GLN A 248 16.72 -16.61 2.04
C GLN A 248 18.10 -15.94 1.89
N TYR A 249 18.22 -14.69 2.37
CA TYR A 249 19.48 -13.95 2.35
C TYR A 249 20.50 -14.56 3.32
N VAL A 250 20.06 -14.91 4.53
CA VAL A 250 20.92 -15.58 5.53
C VAL A 250 21.39 -16.95 5.00
N GLN A 251 20.53 -17.71 4.30
CA GLN A 251 20.90 -18.97 3.65
C GLN A 251 21.95 -18.76 2.56
N ALA A 252 21.78 -17.77 1.68
CA ALA A 252 22.79 -17.44 0.67
C ALA A 252 24.13 -17.02 1.29
N ALA A 253 24.12 -16.20 2.35
CA ALA A 253 25.34 -15.79 3.04
C ALA A 253 26.05 -16.94 3.79
N VAL A 254 25.29 -17.84 4.42
CA VAL A 254 25.85 -19.03 5.07
C VAL A 254 26.35 -20.06 4.03
N GLN A 255 25.68 -20.17 2.88
CA GLN A 255 26.13 -20.99 1.75
C GLN A 255 27.48 -20.51 1.21
N ASP A 256 27.66 -19.21 0.98
CA ASP A 256 28.93 -18.67 0.50
C ASP A 256 30.07 -18.87 1.51
N LEU A 257 29.78 -18.71 2.80
CA LEU A 257 30.72 -19.03 3.88
C LEU A 257 31.10 -20.51 3.84
N TYR A 258 30.11 -21.41 3.74
CA TYR A 258 30.32 -22.86 3.72
C TYR A 258 31.14 -23.29 2.50
N SER A 259 30.78 -22.82 1.30
CA SER A 259 31.53 -23.04 0.06
C SER A 259 32.98 -22.56 0.17
N SER A 260 33.20 -21.37 0.76
CA SER A 260 34.54 -20.79 0.94
C SER A 260 35.45 -21.60 1.88
N ILE A 261 34.88 -22.42 2.76
CA ILE A 261 35.63 -23.25 3.73
C ILE A 261 35.43 -24.76 3.50
N TYR A 262 34.74 -25.16 2.44
CA TYR A 262 34.28 -26.54 2.23
C TYR A 262 35.43 -27.55 2.29
N ALA A 263 36.45 -27.36 1.46
CA ALA A 263 37.66 -28.18 1.42
C ALA A 263 38.69 -27.87 2.54
N SER A 264 38.44 -26.88 3.40
CA SER A 264 39.40 -26.47 4.44
C SER A 264 39.46 -27.49 5.58
N THR A 265 40.69 -27.84 5.97
CA THR A 265 41.00 -28.72 7.12
C THR A 265 41.49 -27.94 8.35
N ASN A 266 41.55 -26.60 8.29
CA ASN A 266 41.89 -25.78 9.45
C ASN A 266 40.87 -26.04 10.60
N PRO A 267 41.30 -26.25 11.86
CA PRO A 267 40.38 -26.65 12.93
C PRO A 267 39.26 -25.65 13.24
N VAL A 268 39.50 -24.35 13.06
CA VAL A 268 38.47 -23.31 13.19
C VAL A 268 37.47 -23.40 12.04
N ALA A 269 37.95 -23.60 10.80
CA ALA A 269 37.08 -23.85 9.65
C ALA A 269 36.23 -25.12 9.79
N VAL A 270 36.77 -26.18 10.41
CA VAL A 270 35.99 -27.38 10.76
C VAL A 270 34.91 -27.05 11.79
N ALA A 271 35.23 -26.27 12.84
CA ALA A 271 34.25 -25.85 13.84
C ALA A 271 33.12 -24.99 13.25
N ILE A 272 33.43 -24.08 12.31
CA ILE A 272 32.42 -23.29 11.58
C ILE A 272 31.51 -24.22 10.77
N LYS A 273 32.07 -25.20 10.04
CA LYS A 273 31.27 -26.20 9.31
C LYS A 273 30.36 -27.02 10.24
N THR A 274 30.82 -27.38 11.43
CA THR A 274 29.99 -28.05 12.45
C THR A 274 28.86 -27.14 12.96
N ALA A 275 29.12 -25.86 13.19
CA ALA A 275 28.10 -24.90 13.62
C ALA A 275 27.03 -24.67 12.53
N ILE A 276 27.44 -24.56 11.26
CA ILE A 276 26.56 -24.48 10.09
C ILE A 276 25.67 -25.72 10.01
N LYS A 277 26.25 -26.92 10.05
CA LYS A 277 25.52 -28.20 9.95
C LYS A 277 24.81 -28.62 11.25
N THR A 278 24.34 -27.64 12.03
CA THR A 278 23.46 -27.89 13.17
C THR A 278 22.07 -28.25 12.63
N THR A 279 21.70 -29.52 12.71
CA THR A 279 20.45 -30.10 12.15
C THR A 279 19.15 -29.49 12.67
N THR A 280 19.20 -28.64 13.70
CA THR A 280 18.08 -27.77 14.11
C THR A 280 17.75 -26.71 13.06
N TYR A 281 18.75 -26.21 12.32
CA TYR A 281 18.68 -24.99 11.53
C TYR A 281 18.96 -25.20 10.04
N ALA A 282 19.98 -26.00 9.70
CA ALA A 282 20.32 -26.30 8.32
C ALA A 282 20.69 -27.77 8.14
N ASP A 283 20.46 -28.28 6.93
CA ASP A 283 20.82 -29.62 6.47
C ASP A 283 21.69 -29.55 5.21
N ASP A 284 22.50 -30.59 5.00
CA ASP A 284 23.41 -30.85 3.86
C ASP A 284 23.34 -32.36 3.58
N SER A 285 22.11 -32.90 3.55
CA SER A 285 21.84 -34.34 3.61
C SER A 285 22.34 -35.12 2.39
N ASN A 286 22.67 -34.40 1.32
CA ASN A 286 23.13 -34.95 0.05
C ASN A 286 24.66 -35.00 -0.07
N ASP A 287 25.40 -34.35 0.85
CA ASP A 287 26.87 -34.14 0.77
C ASP A 287 27.33 -33.51 -0.56
N ASP A 288 26.43 -32.76 -1.21
CA ASP A 288 26.65 -32.02 -2.46
C ASP A 288 27.16 -30.59 -2.22
N GLY A 289 27.23 -30.18 -0.94
CA GLY A 289 27.68 -28.86 -0.52
C GLY A 289 26.57 -27.80 -0.51
N VAL A 290 25.32 -28.18 -0.77
CA VAL A 290 24.16 -27.27 -0.79
C VAL A 290 23.44 -27.30 0.55
N LEU A 291 23.31 -26.12 1.18
CA LEU A 291 22.61 -25.96 2.44
C LEU A 291 21.12 -25.67 2.23
N GLU A 292 20.26 -26.45 2.88
CA GLU A 292 18.83 -26.17 2.99
C GLU A 292 18.47 -25.77 4.43
N PHE A 293 17.71 -24.68 4.58
CA PHE A 293 17.22 -24.24 5.89
C PHE A 293 15.98 -25.04 6.32
N THR A 294 15.97 -25.51 7.56
CA THR A 294 14.86 -26.28 8.14
C THR A 294 13.62 -25.41 8.36
N ALA A 295 12.47 -26.04 8.60
CA ALA A 295 11.23 -25.35 8.97
C ALA A 295 11.35 -24.43 10.21
N ALA A 296 12.39 -24.59 11.04
CA ALA A 296 12.63 -23.74 12.20
C ALA A 296 13.05 -22.30 11.83
N ILE A 297 13.67 -22.11 10.66
CA ILE A 297 14.21 -20.81 10.23
C ILE A 297 13.93 -20.45 8.76
N ASN A 298 13.40 -21.36 7.94
CA ASN A 298 13.06 -21.06 6.54
C ASN A 298 11.85 -20.13 6.39
N ASN A 299 11.71 -19.56 5.20
CA ASN A 299 10.62 -18.67 4.78
C ASN A 299 10.32 -17.54 5.78
N TYR A 300 11.34 -16.91 6.35
CA TYR A 300 11.19 -15.72 7.20
C TYR A 300 11.69 -14.48 6.45
N PRO A 301 10.99 -13.33 6.48
CA PRO A 301 9.71 -13.06 7.11
C PRO A 301 8.50 -13.29 6.19
N GLU A 302 8.69 -13.81 4.97
CA GLU A 302 7.67 -13.88 3.93
C GLU A 302 6.64 -15.01 4.08
N GLY A 303 6.99 -16.12 4.75
CA GLY A 303 6.14 -17.31 4.89
C GLY A 303 5.23 -17.33 6.12
N ASP A 304 4.50 -18.44 6.25
CA ASP A 304 3.55 -18.83 7.32
C ASP A 304 3.13 -17.70 8.28
N ASN A 305 2.09 -16.97 7.85
CA ASN A 305 1.34 -15.94 8.58
C ASN A 305 1.95 -14.53 8.72
N ASN A 306 3.11 -14.24 8.12
CA ASN A 306 3.64 -12.87 8.16
C ASN A 306 3.55 -12.13 6.82
N ASP A 307 3.75 -12.79 5.67
CA ASP A 307 3.63 -12.16 4.33
C ASP A 307 4.46 -10.86 4.13
N MET A 308 5.42 -10.63 5.02
CA MET A 308 6.18 -9.39 5.15
C MET A 308 7.25 -9.29 4.05
N PRO A 309 7.58 -8.09 3.57
CA PRO A 309 8.67 -7.93 2.61
C PRO A 309 9.99 -8.35 3.25
N ALA A 310 10.83 -9.05 2.49
CA ALA A 310 12.05 -9.68 3.01
C ALA A 310 12.95 -8.72 3.81
N GLY A 311 13.18 -7.51 3.27
CA GLY A 311 14.01 -6.50 3.90
C GLY A 311 13.47 -5.89 5.18
N ALA A 312 12.23 -6.19 5.60
CA ALA A 312 11.74 -5.80 6.92
C ALA A 312 12.36 -6.66 8.05
N ALA A 313 12.92 -7.82 7.72
CA ALA A 313 13.76 -8.59 8.64
C ALA A 313 15.21 -8.08 8.58
N ALA A 314 15.71 -7.57 9.72
CA ALA A 314 17.09 -7.14 9.87
C ALA A 314 17.77 -7.78 11.10
N LEU A 315 19.10 -7.82 11.04
CA LEU A 315 20.02 -8.23 12.11
C LEU A 315 20.80 -7.02 12.61
N THR A 316 20.99 -6.95 13.92
CA THR A 316 21.98 -6.08 14.57
C THR A 316 22.98 -6.93 15.32
N TRP A 317 24.25 -6.54 15.26
CA TRP A 317 25.35 -7.23 15.94
C TRP A 317 25.85 -6.41 17.13
N SER A 318 26.10 -7.09 18.25
CA SER A 318 26.45 -6.48 19.53
C SER A 318 27.78 -5.73 19.59
N GLY A 319 28.68 -5.91 18.62
CA GLY A 319 30.06 -5.37 18.67
C GLY A 319 30.94 -6.07 19.72
N ALA A 320 30.48 -7.17 20.30
CA ALA A 320 31.20 -7.96 21.29
C ALA A 320 32.08 -9.04 20.64
N THR A 321 32.83 -9.79 21.46
CA THR A 321 33.66 -10.91 20.98
C THR A 321 33.29 -12.21 21.71
N PRO A 322 32.68 -13.20 21.05
CA PRO A 322 32.18 -13.16 19.67
C PRO A 322 30.99 -12.22 19.50
N ASN A 323 30.80 -11.68 18.29
CA ASN A 323 29.63 -10.92 17.91
C ASN A 323 28.37 -11.79 18.03
N VAL A 324 27.44 -11.39 18.90
CA VAL A 324 26.08 -11.94 18.98
C VAL A 324 25.15 -11.09 18.13
N ALA A 325 24.32 -11.74 17.31
CA ALA A 325 23.26 -11.12 16.53
C ALA A 325 21.94 -11.09 17.30
N THR A 326 21.13 -10.07 17.05
CA THR A 326 19.73 -9.97 17.47
C THR A 326 18.85 -9.59 16.28
N ALA A 327 17.66 -10.19 16.19
CA ALA A 327 16.66 -9.78 15.21
C ALA A 327 16.08 -8.40 15.61
N VAL A 328 15.95 -7.50 14.64
CA VAL A 328 15.34 -6.18 14.86
C VAL A 328 13.82 -6.33 14.92
N ALA A 329 13.25 -6.32 16.13
CA ALA A 329 11.80 -6.44 16.33
C ALA A 329 11.03 -5.12 16.13
N ALA A 330 11.70 -3.96 16.27
CA ALA A 330 11.13 -2.65 16.02
C ALA A 330 12.24 -1.60 15.82
N ASN A 331 11.89 -0.46 15.23
CA ASN A 331 12.78 0.71 15.21
C ASN A 331 12.92 1.28 16.63
N THR A 332 14.04 0.98 17.29
CA THR A 332 14.61 1.80 18.37
C THR A 332 15.52 2.86 17.74
N ASN A 333 15.46 4.12 18.19
CA ASN A 333 16.07 5.39 17.74
C ASN A 333 17.41 5.44 16.94
N ASN A 334 18.12 4.34 16.76
CA ASN A 334 19.34 4.19 15.95
C ASN A 334 19.21 3.14 14.83
N SER A 335 18.08 2.42 14.73
CA SER A 335 17.79 1.46 13.67
C SER A 335 17.12 2.19 12.50
N MET A 336 17.84 2.33 11.38
CA MET A 336 17.27 2.91 10.15
C MET A 336 16.37 1.94 9.40
N THR A 337 15.92 0.83 9.98
CA THR A 337 15.07 -0.19 9.33
C THR A 337 13.58 0.08 9.57
N VAL A 338 12.73 -0.28 8.59
CA VAL A 338 11.27 -0.23 8.72
C VAL A 338 10.78 -1.03 9.94
N ASN A 339 9.82 -0.48 10.68
CA ASN A 339 9.18 -1.20 11.77
C ASN A 339 8.10 -2.15 11.21
N MET A 340 8.29 -3.46 11.37
CA MET A 340 7.36 -4.50 10.93
C MET A 340 5.91 -4.28 11.43
N ALA A 341 5.71 -3.71 12.64
CA ALA A 341 4.38 -3.42 13.19
C ALA A 341 3.61 -2.34 12.41
N THR A 342 4.31 -1.57 11.58
CA THR A 342 3.76 -0.47 10.78
C THR A 342 3.71 -0.77 9.28
N VAL A 343 4.12 -1.97 8.87
CA VAL A 343 3.94 -2.41 7.48
C VAL A 343 2.49 -2.89 7.32
N ALA A 344 1.78 -2.29 6.37
CA ALA A 344 0.34 -2.38 6.20
C ALA A 344 -0.04 -2.85 4.79
N TYR A 345 -1.25 -3.39 4.67
CA TYR A 345 -1.87 -3.65 3.37
C TYR A 345 -2.11 -2.33 2.61
N PRO A 346 -2.24 -2.37 1.26
CA PRO A 346 -2.74 -1.24 0.47
C PRO A 346 -4.10 -0.74 0.96
N ALA A 347 -4.44 0.51 0.67
CA ALA A 347 -5.74 1.05 1.06
C ALA A 347 -6.87 0.34 0.31
N SER A 348 -7.90 -0.11 1.02
CA SER A 348 -9.11 -0.65 0.37
C SER A 348 -9.82 0.44 -0.43
N LEU A 349 -10.41 0.11 -1.58
CA LEU A 349 -11.19 1.08 -2.35
C LEU A 349 -12.45 1.51 -1.58
N TRP A 350 -12.51 2.79 -1.19
CA TRP A 350 -13.69 3.44 -0.62
C TRP A 350 -14.27 4.47 -1.57
N TYR A 351 -15.57 4.67 -1.43
CA TYR A 351 -16.38 5.67 -2.09
C TYR A 351 -16.82 6.70 -1.05
N PHE A 352 -16.60 7.98 -1.33
CA PHE A 352 -16.95 9.07 -0.44
C PHE A 352 -17.58 10.22 -1.22
N VAL A 353 -18.52 10.92 -0.58
CA VAL A 353 -18.86 12.30 -0.95
C VAL A 353 -19.49 13.04 0.23
N ASP A 354 -19.02 14.27 0.44
CA ASP A 354 -19.69 15.29 1.25
C ASP A 354 -20.54 16.18 0.33
N SER A 355 -21.87 16.03 0.38
CA SER A 355 -22.78 16.61 -0.63
C SER A 355 -24.04 17.23 -0.04
N GLN A 356 -24.34 18.46 -0.46
CA GLN A 356 -25.64 19.10 -0.21
C GLN A 356 -26.75 18.47 -1.07
N LEU A 357 -28.00 18.67 -0.65
CA LEU A 357 -29.17 18.24 -1.40
C LEU A 357 -29.74 19.32 -2.32
N LYS A 358 -30.41 18.87 -3.39
CA LYS A 358 -31.50 19.55 -4.07
C LYS A 358 -32.77 18.73 -3.91
N THR A 359 -33.95 19.35 -3.92
CA THR A 359 -35.23 18.67 -3.71
C THR A 359 -36.25 18.99 -4.81
N ALA A 360 -37.22 18.09 -4.95
CA ALA A 360 -38.42 18.29 -5.74
C ALA A 360 -39.65 17.70 -5.04
N ASN A 361 -40.78 18.40 -5.16
CA ASN A 361 -42.08 18.04 -4.62
C ASN A 361 -42.88 17.09 -5.54
N ALA A 362 -42.34 16.79 -6.73
CA ALA A 362 -42.84 15.77 -7.65
C ALA A 362 -41.88 14.59 -7.73
N SER A 363 -42.36 13.41 -8.12
CA SER A 363 -41.46 12.30 -8.50
C SER A 363 -40.63 12.71 -9.72
N LYS A 364 -39.36 12.33 -9.74
CA LYS A 364 -38.45 12.56 -10.87
C LYS A 364 -38.03 11.26 -11.56
N LYS A 365 -38.75 10.15 -11.30
CA LYS A 365 -38.33 8.79 -11.71
C LYS A 365 -38.03 8.68 -13.20
N ASP A 366 -38.86 9.29 -14.01
CA ASP A 366 -38.81 9.13 -15.46
C ASP A 366 -37.73 10.04 -16.10
N GLU A 367 -37.09 10.92 -15.31
CA GLU A 367 -35.96 11.77 -15.73
C GLU A 367 -34.62 10.99 -15.82
N TYR A 368 -34.62 9.70 -15.43
CA TYR A 368 -33.48 8.78 -15.51
C TYR A 368 -33.61 7.79 -16.68
N ASP A 369 -34.77 7.75 -17.34
CA ASP A 369 -35.04 6.87 -18.47
C ASP A 369 -34.57 7.55 -19.77
N GLY A 370 -33.44 7.08 -20.30
CA GLY A 370 -32.75 7.71 -21.43
C GLY A 370 -31.66 8.68 -20.95
N VAL A 371 -30.41 8.39 -21.27
CA VAL A 371 -29.23 9.00 -20.65
C VAL A 371 -29.18 10.53 -20.82
N GLN A 372 -29.39 11.24 -19.72
CA GLN A 372 -29.14 12.67 -19.57
C GLN A 372 -27.86 12.89 -18.74
N ASN A 373 -27.10 13.95 -19.04
CA ASN A 373 -25.94 14.29 -18.20
C ASN A 373 -26.37 14.77 -16.80
N TRP A 374 -25.48 14.64 -15.81
CA TRP A 374 -25.84 14.89 -14.42
C TRP A 374 -26.32 16.32 -14.14
N SER A 375 -25.68 17.31 -14.76
CA SER A 375 -26.11 18.72 -14.66
C SER A 375 -27.54 18.96 -15.17
N THR A 376 -27.96 18.26 -16.23
CA THR A 376 -29.35 18.32 -16.73
C THR A 376 -30.32 17.72 -15.72
N ILE A 377 -29.97 16.58 -15.12
CA ILE A 377 -30.81 15.90 -14.12
C ILE A 377 -30.94 16.76 -12.85
N LEU A 378 -29.83 17.28 -12.32
CA LEU A 378 -29.84 18.22 -11.18
C LEU A 378 -30.67 19.47 -11.45
N GLY A 379 -30.68 19.96 -12.70
CA GLY A 379 -31.53 21.07 -13.13
C GLY A 379 -33.05 20.81 -13.02
N LYS A 380 -33.48 19.56 -12.79
CA LYS A 380 -34.89 19.20 -12.54
C LYS A 380 -35.29 19.25 -11.06
N TYR A 381 -34.34 19.46 -10.14
CA TYR A 381 -34.55 19.56 -8.69
C TYR A 381 -34.52 21.03 -8.28
N THR A 382 -35.67 21.70 -8.43
CA THR A 382 -35.83 23.15 -8.34
C THR A 382 -36.47 23.65 -7.05
N ASP A 383 -37.00 22.76 -6.22
CA ASP A 383 -38.01 23.15 -5.22
C ASP A 383 -37.41 23.42 -3.84
N GLY A 384 -36.12 23.14 -3.64
CA GLY A 384 -35.39 23.42 -2.41
C GLY A 384 -34.03 22.72 -2.32
N THR A 385 -33.39 22.87 -1.17
CA THR A 385 -32.09 22.25 -0.82
C THR A 385 -32.12 21.47 0.50
N SER A 386 -33.32 21.31 1.08
CA SER A 386 -33.53 20.59 2.33
C SER A 386 -34.85 19.82 2.31
N VAL A 387 -34.92 18.71 3.03
CA VAL A 387 -36.10 17.83 3.07
C VAL A 387 -37.27 18.48 3.79
N THR A 388 -38.44 18.51 3.15
CA THR A 388 -39.71 19.08 3.66
C THR A 388 -40.85 18.05 3.61
N PRO A 389 -41.99 18.26 4.29
CA PRO A 389 -43.17 17.39 4.16
C PRO A 389 -43.71 17.27 2.72
N SER A 390 -43.46 18.27 1.87
CA SER A 390 -43.84 18.26 0.45
C SER A 390 -42.84 17.53 -0.45
N THR A 391 -41.63 17.25 0.04
CA THR A 391 -40.56 16.60 -0.74
C THR A 391 -41.00 15.19 -1.17
N ARG A 392 -40.80 14.87 -2.44
CA ARG A 392 -41.04 13.53 -3.03
C ARG A 392 -39.80 12.95 -3.71
N SER A 393 -38.81 13.80 -3.96
CA SER A 393 -37.59 13.51 -4.68
C SER A 393 -36.49 14.41 -4.11
N ILE A 394 -35.26 13.90 -3.96
CA ILE A 394 -34.06 14.68 -3.59
C ILE A 394 -32.90 14.32 -4.52
N ALA A 395 -31.78 15.02 -4.48
CA ALA A 395 -30.59 14.72 -5.26
C ALA A 395 -29.37 15.22 -4.51
N ILE A 396 -28.29 14.45 -4.45
CA ILE A 396 -27.02 14.99 -3.96
C ILE A 396 -26.42 15.86 -5.07
N GLU A 397 -25.82 16.99 -4.76
CA GLU A 397 -25.29 17.88 -5.79
C GLU A 397 -23.94 17.39 -6.37
N LYS A 398 -23.00 17.03 -5.49
CA LYS A 398 -21.67 16.55 -5.88
C LYS A 398 -21.68 15.05 -6.25
N PRO A 399 -20.92 14.63 -7.27
CA PRO A 399 -20.68 13.21 -7.60
C PRO A 399 -20.05 12.40 -6.45
N ILE A 400 -20.35 11.10 -6.33
CA ILE A 400 -19.56 10.16 -5.52
C ILE A 400 -18.18 9.98 -6.15
N GLN A 401 -17.13 10.13 -5.35
CA GLN A 401 -15.73 10.03 -5.76
C GLN A 401 -15.04 8.85 -5.07
N TYR A 402 -13.86 8.46 -5.55
CA TYR A 402 -13.00 7.57 -4.77
C TYR A 402 -12.40 8.33 -3.58
N ALA A 403 -12.53 7.76 -2.39
CA ALA A 403 -12.02 8.31 -1.14
C ALA A 403 -10.50 8.10 -0.95
N VAL A 404 -9.84 7.55 -1.95
CA VAL A 404 -8.43 7.14 -1.97
C VAL A 404 -7.75 7.66 -3.22
N GLY A 405 -6.43 7.80 -3.18
CA GLY A 405 -5.59 8.05 -4.36
C GLY A 405 -4.99 6.76 -4.89
N ARG A 406 -4.41 6.83 -6.10
CA ARG A 406 -3.69 5.73 -6.73
C ARG A 406 -2.27 6.11 -7.13
N LEU A 407 -1.31 5.21 -6.92
CA LEU A 407 0.02 5.25 -7.50
C LEU A 407 0.10 4.31 -8.71
N ASP A 408 0.43 4.83 -9.88
CA ASP A 408 0.80 4.05 -11.08
C ASP A 408 2.32 3.97 -11.12
N SER A 409 2.90 2.84 -10.70
CA SER A 409 4.34 2.63 -10.72
C SER A 409 4.79 2.05 -12.05
N LYS A 410 5.66 2.76 -12.76
CA LYS A 410 6.28 2.34 -14.02
C LYS A 410 7.80 2.33 -13.86
N VAL A 411 8.45 1.23 -14.19
CA VAL A 411 9.92 1.16 -14.14
C VAL A 411 10.46 1.22 -15.55
N ASN A 412 11.27 2.23 -15.84
CA ASN A 412 11.95 2.31 -17.14
C ASN A 412 12.92 1.14 -17.29
N LYS A 413 13.01 0.60 -18.51
CA LYS A 413 14.02 -0.40 -18.84
C LYS A 413 15.42 0.18 -18.64
N LEU A 414 16.38 -0.69 -18.34
CA LEU A 414 17.79 -0.32 -18.30
C LEU A 414 18.24 0.01 -19.74
N THR A 415 18.65 1.26 -19.99
CA THR A 415 19.08 1.73 -21.32
C THR A 415 20.59 1.70 -21.53
N GLU A 416 21.34 2.00 -20.47
CA GLU A 416 22.80 2.05 -20.54
C GLU A 416 23.44 0.66 -20.65
N SER A 417 24.63 0.62 -21.27
CA SER A 417 25.36 -0.63 -21.51
C SER A 417 26.02 -1.21 -20.25
N LYS A 418 26.18 -0.38 -19.21
CA LYS A 418 26.83 -0.71 -17.93
C LYS A 418 26.12 0.01 -16.80
N TYR A 419 26.05 -0.66 -15.65
CA TYR A 419 25.64 -0.09 -14.37
C TYR A 419 26.67 -0.46 -13.32
N TYR A 420 26.86 0.39 -12.32
CA TYR A 420 27.87 0.18 -11.28
C TYR A 420 27.26 0.01 -9.90
N ASP A 421 27.96 -0.78 -9.08
CA ASP A 421 27.66 -0.98 -7.67
C ASP A 421 28.45 0.00 -6.78
N ARG A 422 28.32 -0.12 -5.45
CA ARG A 422 28.96 0.81 -4.49
C ARG A 422 30.48 0.69 -4.41
N GLU A 423 31.07 -0.36 -4.99
CA GLU A 423 32.53 -0.56 -5.08
C GLU A 423 33.05 -0.27 -6.50
N GLY A 424 32.23 0.41 -7.32
CA GLY A 424 32.55 0.76 -8.70
C GLY A 424 32.58 -0.44 -9.66
N GLN A 425 32.08 -1.61 -9.23
CA GLN A 425 32.09 -2.84 -10.03
C GLN A 425 30.89 -2.90 -10.97
N GLU A 426 31.08 -3.47 -12.16
CA GLU A 426 30.02 -3.58 -13.16
C GLU A 426 28.98 -4.64 -12.77
N VAL A 427 27.74 -4.20 -12.60
CA VAL A 427 26.61 -5.08 -12.27
C VAL A 427 26.15 -5.84 -13.51
N ASN A 428 26.07 -7.17 -13.40
CA ASN A 428 25.57 -8.01 -14.48
C ASN A 428 24.05 -7.88 -14.65
N ILE A 429 23.63 -6.92 -15.48
CA ILE A 429 22.22 -6.68 -15.80
C ILE A 429 21.60 -7.71 -16.77
N ALA A 430 22.39 -8.58 -17.40
CA ALA A 430 21.91 -9.45 -18.48
C ALA A 430 20.94 -10.55 -18.00
N SER A 431 21.06 -11.00 -16.75
CA SER A 431 20.09 -11.88 -16.10
C SER A 431 18.86 -11.14 -15.56
N GLY A 432 18.96 -9.82 -15.42
CA GLY A 432 17.87 -8.92 -15.04
C GLY A 432 17.49 -8.94 -13.56
N PHE A 433 16.56 -8.04 -13.24
CA PHE A 433 15.99 -7.89 -11.90
C PHE A 433 14.48 -8.05 -11.99
N THR A 434 13.92 -8.93 -11.17
CA THR A 434 12.50 -9.28 -11.19
C THR A 434 11.74 -8.36 -10.25
N PHE A 435 10.92 -7.44 -10.77
CA PHE A 435 10.09 -6.55 -9.97
C PHE A 435 8.98 -7.32 -9.23
N THR A 436 8.92 -7.20 -7.90
CA THR A 436 8.05 -8.01 -7.02
C THR A 436 7.20 -7.24 -6.02
N GLY A 437 7.46 -5.94 -5.80
CA GLY A 437 6.61 -5.17 -4.88
C GLY A 437 6.86 -3.67 -4.89
N VAL A 438 5.87 -2.93 -4.39
CA VAL A 438 5.92 -1.48 -4.13
C VAL A 438 5.72 -1.25 -2.64
N LEU A 439 6.52 -0.37 -2.04
CA LEU A 439 6.34 0.09 -0.66
C LEU A 439 6.16 1.60 -0.64
N ILE A 440 5.16 2.09 0.11
CA ILE A 440 4.82 3.52 0.18
C ILE A 440 4.84 3.98 1.64
N GLY A 441 5.80 4.83 2.01
CA GLY A 441 5.96 5.35 3.37
C GLY A 441 5.01 6.49 3.73
N GLY A 442 5.07 6.91 5.00
CA GLY A 442 4.41 8.14 5.50
C GLY A 442 2.87 8.12 5.50
N GLN A 443 2.25 6.96 5.31
CA GLN A 443 0.79 6.83 5.25
C GLN A 443 0.17 7.04 6.63
N LYS A 444 -0.88 7.86 6.74
CA LYS A 444 -1.53 8.22 8.01
C LYS A 444 -2.97 7.74 8.03
N ALA A 445 -3.53 7.63 9.23
CA ALA A 445 -4.98 7.59 9.36
C ALA A 445 -5.61 8.86 8.78
N VAL A 446 -6.76 8.71 8.14
CA VAL A 446 -7.58 9.82 7.64
C VAL A 446 -8.87 9.95 8.44
N ASP A 447 -9.43 11.14 8.45
CA ASP A 447 -10.62 11.50 9.23
C ASP A 447 -11.94 11.12 8.51
N TYR A 448 -13.04 11.64 9.02
CA TYR A 448 -14.39 11.45 8.48
C TYR A 448 -14.59 11.97 7.05
N LYS A 449 -13.70 12.82 6.53
CA LYS A 449 -13.71 13.30 5.13
C LYS A 449 -12.67 12.60 4.25
N PHE A 450 -11.96 11.61 4.80
CA PHE A 450 -10.73 11.07 4.23
C PHE A 450 -9.59 12.12 4.09
N GLU A 451 -9.59 13.18 4.90
CA GLU A 451 -8.49 14.14 5.00
C GLU A 451 -7.42 13.62 5.99
N PRO A 452 -6.10 13.85 5.77
CA PRO A 452 -5.05 13.31 6.65
C PRO A 452 -5.15 13.83 8.10
N ILE A 453 -5.16 12.93 9.08
CA ILE A 453 -5.08 13.32 10.49
C ILE A 453 -3.66 13.84 10.77
N THR A 454 -3.57 15.12 11.08
CA THR A 454 -2.31 15.87 11.33
C THR A 454 -2.16 16.34 12.77
N THR A 455 -3.17 16.08 13.62
CA THR A 455 -3.15 16.41 15.05
C THR A 455 -2.56 15.26 15.88
N GLY A 456 -1.91 15.62 17.00
CA GLY A 456 -1.05 14.69 17.74
C GLY A 456 0.22 14.34 16.95
N THR A 457 0.89 13.26 17.35
CA THR A 457 1.94 12.62 16.55
C THR A 457 1.33 11.36 15.93
N PRO A 458 0.67 11.46 14.76
CA PRO A 458 -0.05 10.33 14.18
C PRO A 458 0.91 9.21 13.82
N THR A 459 0.49 7.96 14.05
CA THR A 459 1.23 6.78 13.57
C THR A 459 1.32 6.83 12.05
N GLU A 460 2.54 6.69 11.55
CA GLU A 460 2.84 6.58 10.13
C GLU A 460 3.14 5.13 9.77
N TYR A 461 2.54 4.68 8.66
CA TYR A 461 2.58 3.32 8.14
C TYR A 461 3.33 3.27 6.80
N THR A 462 3.82 2.08 6.47
CA THR A 462 4.36 1.74 5.16
C THR A 462 3.41 0.75 4.49
N ILE A 463 2.71 1.14 3.43
CA ILE A 463 1.97 0.18 2.60
C ILE A 463 2.98 -0.75 1.93
N TYR A 464 2.71 -2.07 1.90
CA TYR A 464 3.41 -3.05 1.05
C TYR A 464 2.42 -3.69 0.07
N ASP A 465 2.66 -3.49 -1.22
CA ASP A 465 1.93 -4.11 -2.31
C ASP A 465 2.84 -5.11 -3.06
N LYS A 466 2.61 -6.40 -2.84
CA LYS A 466 3.34 -7.50 -3.52
C LYS A 466 2.63 -8.01 -4.78
N THR A 467 1.48 -7.44 -5.15
CA THR A 467 0.60 -7.97 -6.21
C THR A 467 0.88 -7.28 -7.54
N ILE A 468 2.05 -7.53 -8.11
CA ILE A 468 2.49 -6.88 -9.36
C ILE A 468 1.63 -7.27 -10.57
N ASN A 469 1.18 -6.26 -11.30
CA ASN A 469 0.42 -6.42 -12.54
C ASN A 469 1.27 -6.96 -13.72
N THR A 470 1.29 -8.28 -13.91
CA THR A 470 1.93 -8.92 -15.07
C THR A 470 0.98 -9.02 -16.27
N SER A 471 0.55 -7.90 -16.85
CA SER A 471 -0.44 -7.90 -17.95
C SER A 471 0.04 -8.52 -19.27
N THR A 472 1.32 -8.88 -19.38
CA THR A 472 1.87 -9.75 -20.43
C THR A 472 3.11 -10.45 -19.90
N ASN A 473 3.08 -11.80 -19.85
CA ASN A 473 4.22 -12.69 -19.56
C ASN A 473 5.05 -12.37 -18.31
N GLY A 474 4.59 -12.91 -17.17
CA GLY A 474 5.34 -13.28 -15.96
C GLY A 474 6.64 -12.53 -15.62
N SER A 475 6.61 -11.77 -14.51
CA SER A 475 7.74 -11.04 -13.92
C SER A 475 8.34 -9.99 -14.86
N ALA A 476 8.14 -8.71 -14.55
CA ALA A 476 8.83 -7.62 -15.23
C ALA A 476 10.33 -7.66 -14.91
N THR A 477 11.09 -8.42 -15.71
CA THR A 477 12.54 -8.52 -15.64
C THR A 477 13.18 -7.32 -16.35
N LEU A 478 13.91 -6.51 -15.59
CA LEU A 478 14.55 -5.26 -16.06
C LEU A 478 15.61 -5.45 -17.16
N ALA A 479 15.97 -6.68 -17.54
CA ALA A 479 16.93 -6.99 -18.59
C ALA A 479 16.41 -6.82 -20.03
N ALA A 480 15.11 -6.99 -20.30
CA ALA A 480 14.62 -7.16 -21.67
C ALA A 480 13.14 -6.81 -21.93
N ALA A 481 12.35 -6.46 -20.92
CA ALA A 481 10.91 -6.23 -21.10
C ALA A 481 10.63 -4.98 -21.96
N THR A 482 9.67 -5.09 -22.89
CA THR A 482 9.26 -4.00 -23.79
C THR A 482 8.58 -2.84 -23.05
N ASP A 483 7.97 -3.15 -21.89
CA ASP A 483 7.58 -2.24 -20.82
C ASP A 483 7.54 -3.08 -19.54
N ALA A 484 8.08 -2.59 -18.42
CA ALA A 484 7.73 -3.16 -17.12
C ALA A 484 6.27 -2.79 -16.82
N GLY A 485 5.38 -3.78 -16.75
CA GLY A 485 3.94 -3.57 -16.60
C GLY A 485 3.61 -2.62 -15.45
N THR A 486 2.71 -1.66 -15.68
CA THR A 486 2.35 -0.67 -14.66
C THR A 486 1.69 -1.35 -13.47
N ASN A 487 2.32 -1.27 -12.29
CA ASN A 487 1.65 -1.65 -11.04
C ASN A 487 0.73 -0.51 -10.58
N TYR A 488 -0.40 -0.84 -9.98
CA TYR A 488 -1.29 0.17 -9.41
C TYR A 488 -1.62 -0.14 -7.95
N THR A 489 -1.19 0.76 -7.06
CA THR A 489 -1.36 0.64 -5.61
C THR A 489 -2.29 1.73 -5.11
N LEU A 490 -3.26 1.38 -4.26
CA LEU A 490 -4.16 2.34 -3.61
C LEU A 490 -3.55 2.86 -2.30
N ALA A 491 -3.61 4.18 -2.11
CA ALA A 491 -3.06 4.88 -0.96
C ALA A 491 -4.07 5.90 -0.40
N LEU A 492 -3.94 6.22 0.88
CA LEU A 492 -4.71 7.30 1.49
C LEU A 492 -4.18 8.66 1.02
N GLU A 493 -5.02 9.69 1.14
CA GLU A 493 -4.61 11.05 0.82
C GLU A 493 -3.39 11.48 1.66
N THR A 494 -2.53 12.29 1.07
CA THR A 494 -1.28 12.77 1.70
C THR A 494 -1.40 14.20 2.21
N VAL A 495 -0.56 14.52 3.20
CA VAL A 495 -0.41 15.90 3.67
C VAL A 495 0.10 16.77 2.52
N LYS A 496 -0.48 17.96 2.39
CA LYS A 496 -0.10 18.94 1.37
C LYS A 496 1.37 19.35 1.51
N ASP A 497 2.03 19.50 0.37
CA ASP A 497 3.43 19.92 0.19
C ASP A 497 4.46 19.01 0.92
N ALA A 498 4.06 17.80 1.32
CA ALA A 498 4.92 16.80 1.95
C ALA A 498 5.38 15.75 0.92
N PRO A 499 6.69 15.46 0.81
CA PRO A 499 7.19 14.38 -0.03
C PRO A 499 6.84 13.01 0.56
N VAL A 500 6.73 12.00 -0.31
CA VAL A 500 6.54 10.59 0.08
C VAL A 500 7.70 9.76 -0.44
N TYR A 501 8.35 8.99 0.43
CA TYR A 501 9.34 8.01 0.00
C TYR A 501 8.68 6.69 -0.39
N VAL A 502 9.13 6.13 -1.51
CA VAL A 502 8.67 4.87 -2.07
C VAL A 502 9.88 3.95 -2.26
N ALA A 503 9.72 2.66 -1.96
CA ALA A 503 10.71 1.65 -2.32
C ALA A 503 10.13 0.69 -3.36
N LEU A 504 10.90 0.35 -4.38
CA LEU A 504 10.57 -0.74 -5.30
C LEU A 504 11.40 -1.97 -4.94
N GLU A 505 10.72 -3.11 -4.80
CA GLU A 505 11.30 -4.41 -4.42
C GLU A 505 11.61 -5.24 -5.67
N PHE A 506 12.85 -5.72 -5.78
CA PHE A 506 13.33 -6.56 -6.87
C PHE A 506 14.02 -7.81 -6.37
N VAL A 507 13.95 -8.92 -7.10
CA VAL A 507 14.83 -10.08 -6.93
C VAL A 507 16.04 -9.95 -7.86
N ASN A 508 17.24 -10.17 -7.33
CA ASN A 508 18.48 -10.21 -8.11
C ASN A 508 18.65 -11.56 -8.82
N ASN A 509 18.45 -11.61 -10.14
CA ASN A 509 18.68 -12.85 -10.90
C ASN A 509 20.13 -12.96 -11.43
N GLY A 510 20.93 -11.90 -11.28
CA GLY A 510 22.31 -11.79 -11.74
C GLY A 510 23.34 -12.37 -10.77
N ASN A 511 24.49 -11.71 -10.69
CA ASN A 511 25.53 -12.01 -9.71
C ASN A 511 25.37 -11.10 -8.48
N ASP A 512 26.06 -11.43 -7.39
CA ASP A 512 26.21 -10.56 -6.22
C ASP A 512 26.81 -9.20 -6.60
N PHE A 513 26.31 -8.12 -5.98
CA PHE A 513 26.83 -6.75 -6.13
C PHE A 513 26.69 -5.95 -4.84
N ARG A 514 27.48 -4.90 -4.64
CA ARG A 514 27.49 -4.09 -3.41
C ARG A 514 26.46 -2.96 -3.41
N GLY A 515 25.56 -2.97 -2.43
CA GLY A 515 24.63 -1.89 -2.11
C GLY A 515 25.07 -1.04 -0.92
N ILE A 516 24.20 -0.13 -0.47
CA ILE A 516 24.44 0.81 0.64
C ILE A 516 24.63 0.12 1.99
N ASP A 517 23.87 -0.94 2.26
CA ASP A 517 23.76 -1.56 3.58
C ASP A 517 24.12 -3.06 3.59
N GLY A 518 24.50 -3.63 2.44
CA GLY A 518 24.92 -5.03 2.28
C GLY A 518 25.35 -5.40 0.86
N ILE A 519 25.53 -6.70 0.62
CA ILE A 519 25.82 -7.28 -0.70
C ILE A 519 24.51 -7.89 -1.22
N VAL A 520 23.94 -7.35 -2.29
CA VAL A 520 22.71 -7.86 -2.88
C VAL A 520 22.97 -9.23 -3.50
N LYS A 521 22.63 -10.30 -2.77
CA LYS A 521 22.92 -11.67 -3.15
C LYS A 521 22.06 -12.17 -4.31
N LYS A 522 22.62 -13.04 -5.14
CA LYS A 522 21.85 -13.76 -6.17
C LYS A 522 20.65 -14.49 -5.55
N GLY A 523 19.51 -14.41 -6.25
CA GLY A 523 18.23 -14.98 -5.83
C GLY A 523 17.51 -14.22 -4.72
N CYS A 524 18.17 -13.26 -4.06
CA CYS A 524 17.61 -12.52 -2.93
C CYS A 524 16.95 -11.21 -3.36
N LYS A 525 16.09 -10.70 -2.50
CA LYS A 525 15.41 -9.40 -2.68
C LYS A 525 16.32 -8.22 -2.31
N PHE A 526 16.13 -7.11 -3.02
CA PHE A 526 16.70 -5.79 -2.74
C PHE A 526 15.71 -4.67 -3.04
N TYR A 527 16.00 -3.48 -2.52
CA TYR A 527 15.12 -2.33 -2.54
C TYR A 527 15.82 -1.12 -3.12
N MET A 528 15.14 -0.40 -4.01
CA MET A 528 15.62 0.85 -4.58
C MET A 528 14.65 1.97 -4.18
N ILE A 529 15.18 3.03 -3.56
CA ILE A 529 14.38 4.10 -2.94
C ILE A 529 14.18 5.27 -3.90
N ALA A 530 13.02 5.89 -3.84
CA ALA A 530 12.64 7.06 -4.59
C ALA A 530 11.92 8.07 -3.69
N GLN A 531 11.98 9.35 -4.03
CA GLN A 531 11.19 10.41 -3.40
C GLN A 531 10.16 10.94 -4.39
N LEU A 532 8.89 10.91 -4.02
CA LEU A 532 7.82 11.58 -4.74
C LEU A 532 7.60 12.95 -4.09
N ASP A 533 8.18 14.00 -4.67
CA ASP A 533 8.02 15.38 -4.19
C ASP A 533 7.02 16.16 -5.07
N PRO A 534 5.83 16.52 -4.54
CA PRO A 534 4.84 17.27 -5.31
C PRO A 534 5.25 18.75 -5.49
N THR A 535 6.28 19.21 -4.77
CA THR A 535 6.76 20.59 -4.77
C THR A 535 7.96 20.80 -5.71
N ALA A 536 8.64 19.74 -6.15
CA ALA A 536 9.86 19.81 -6.96
C ALA A 536 9.77 20.69 -8.21
N ALA A 537 10.92 21.24 -8.60
CA ALA A 537 11.05 22.20 -9.71
C ALA A 537 11.17 21.55 -11.10
N SER A 538 11.49 20.25 -11.16
CA SER A 538 11.70 19.44 -12.36
C SER A 538 11.22 18.01 -12.11
N GLY A 539 10.95 17.23 -13.18
CA GLY A 539 10.37 15.88 -13.05
C GLY A 539 8.92 15.87 -12.58
N VAL A 540 8.21 17.01 -12.64
CA VAL A 540 6.84 17.19 -12.12
C VAL A 540 5.98 17.86 -13.18
N THR A 541 4.94 17.15 -13.64
CA THR A 541 4.00 17.63 -14.67
C THR A 541 2.56 17.66 -14.12
N ASN A 542 1.68 18.49 -14.70
CA ASN A 542 0.28 18.66 -14.27
C ASN A 542 0.05 19.09 -12.79
N LYS A 543 1.07 19.69 -12.14
CA LYS A 543 1.08 20.17 -10.74
C LYS A 543 -0.16 20.97 -10.30
N ALA A 544 -0.83 21.68 -11.22
CA ALA A 544 -2.04 22.45 -10.92
C ALA A 544 -3.21 21.59 -10.40
N ASN A 545 -3.23 20.28 -10.69
CA ASN A 545 -4.34 19.39 -10.36
C ASN A 545 -4.26 18.80 -8.93
N THR A 546 -3.12 18.94 -8.25
CA THR A 546 -2.76 18.12 -7.07
C THR A 546 -3.05 18.80 -5.73
N ASP A 547 -3.22 20.13 -5.73
CA ASP A 547 -3.19 20.97 -4.52
C ASP A 547 -1.95 20.72 -3.63
N GLY A 548 -0.81 20.35 -4.24
CA GLY A 548 0.44 20.07 -3.55
C GLY A 548 0.52 18.69 -2.87
N LYS A 549 -0.45 17.79 -3.08
CA LYS A 549 -0.46 16.44 -2.48
C LYS A 549 0.18 15.42 -3.42
N VAL A 550 0.90 14.43 -2.89
CA VAL A 550 1.40 13.28 -3.67
C VAL A 550 0.22 12.40 -4.06
N PHE A 551 -0.47 11.81 -3.08
CA PHE A 551 -1.76 11.15 -3.29
C PHE A 551 -2.89 12.06 -2.86
N LYS A 552 -3.93 12.11 -3.69
CA LYS A 552 -5.14 12.92 -3.49
C LYS A 552 -6.36 12.05 -3.81
N GLN A 553 -7.45 12.23 -3.07
CA GLN A 553 -8.72 11.53 -3.32
C GLN A 553 -9.15 11.69 -4.78
N ASP A 554 -9.52 10.59 -5.44
CA ASP A 554 -9.99 10.58 -6.85
C ASP A 554 -8.94 11.06 -7.87
N PHE A 555 -7.64 10.94 -7.58
CA PHE A 555 -6.54 11.22 -8.51
C PHE A 555 -5.58 10.04 -8.69
N ASN A 556 -5.03 9.94 -9.90
CA ASN A 556 -3.97 9.01 -10.27
C ASN A 556 -2.63 9.76 -10.25
N THR A 557 -1.66 9.20 -9.52
CA THR A 557 -0.28 9.69 -9.42
C THR A 557 0.60 8.73 -10.19
N ILE A 558 1.07 9.13 -11.35
CA ILE A 558 1.93 8.33 -12.21
C ILE A 558 3.37 8.64 -11.85
N ALA A 559 4.11 7.63 -11.42
CA ALA A 559 5.53 7.72 -11.13
C ALA A 559 6.31 6.81 -12.09
N THR A 560 7.16 7.42 -12.92
CA THR A 560 8.05 6.71 -13.83
C THR A 560 9.46 6.72 -13.25
N PHE A 561 9.91 5.57 -12.78
CA PHE A 561 11.16 5.37 -12.07
C PHE A 561 12.30 5.00 -13.03
N THR A 562 13.42 5.72 -12.97
CA THR A 562 14.60 5.47 -13.82
C THR A 562 15.82 5.21 -12.96
N ILE A 563 16.53 4.11 -13.21
CA ILE A 563 17.82 3.80 -12.57
C ILE A 563 18.90 4.49 -13.39
N ASP A 564 19.63 5.44 -12.78
CA ASP A 564 20.83 6.03 -13.38
C ASP A 564 21.94 4.97 -13.46
N ALA A 565 22.83 5.03 -14.46
CA ALA A 565 23.91 4.05 -14.61
C ALA A 565 24.95 4.01 -13.47
N GLY A 566 25.06 5.10 -12.70
CA GLY A 566 26.22 5.32 -11.83
C GLY A 566 27.49 5.61 -12.64
N ALA A 567 28.63 5.53 -11.96
CA ALA A 567 29.95 5.74 -12.56
C ALA A 567 30.91 4.65 -12.10
N ALA A 568 31.94 4.38 -12.91
CA ALA A 568 33.06 3.53 -12.55
C ALA A 568 34.04 4.29 -11.64
N ASP A 569 33.57 4.79 -10.49
CA ASP A 569 34.44 5.32 -9.44
C ASP A 569 34.57 4.28 -8.33
N ALA A 570 35.82 3.94 -8.00
CA ALA A 570 36.15 3.02 -6.90
C ALA A 570 36.22 3.75 -5.54
N ASN A 571 36.15 5.09 -5.55
CA ASN A 571 36.30 5.94 -4.38
C ASN A 571 34.98 6.65 -4.04
N HIS A 572 33.91 5.89 -3.78
CA HIS A 572 32.77 6.40 -3.01
C HIS A 572 33.15 6.59 -1.53
N ASP A 573 34.11 7.48 -1.28
CA ASP A 573 34.69 7.83 0.02
C ASP A 573 33.78 8.73 0.87
N GLY A 574 32.64 9.15 0.30
CA GLY A 574 31.64 10.01 0.91
C GLY A 574 31.93 11.50 0.79
N VAL A 575 32.92 11.93 0.01
CA VAL A 575 33.36 13.34 -0.07
C VAL A 575 33.12 13.99 -1.43
N SER A 576 33.04 13.23 -2.53
CA SER A 576 32.53 13.72 -3.82
C SER A 576 31.76 12.66 -4.62
N ASP A 577 30.82 13.15 -5.43
CA ASP A 577 29.92 12.44 -6.34
C ASP A 577 28.81 11.60 -5.68
N ASP A 578 27.58 12.08 -5.86
CA ASP A 578 26.30 11.46 -5.47
C ASP A 578 26.24 10.00 -5.97
N PRO A 579 26.19 9.00 -5.07
CA PRO A 579 26.13 7.60 -5.49
C PRO A 579 24.84 7.36 -6.28
N LYS A 580 24.94 6.58 -7.35
CA LYS A 580 23.91 6.43 -8.38
C LYS A 580 23.82 4.99 -8.85
N GLY A 581 22.64 4.62 -9.35
CA GLY A 581 22.38 3.27 -9.80
C GLY A 581 22.37 2.27 -8.64
N PHE A 582 22.92 1.08 -8.88
CA PHE A 582 22.85 -0.02 -7.91
C PHE A 582 23.71 0.19 -6.65
N ALA A 583 24.58 1.20 -6.61
CA ALA A 583 25.26 1.66 -5.39
C ALA A 583 24.27 2.05 -4.25
N ASN A 584 23.04 2.44 -4.61
CA ASN A 584 21.96 2.84 -3.70
C ASN A 584 20.92 1.72 -3.47
N ALA A 585 21.24 0.48 -3.85
CA ALA A 585 20.40 -0.68 -3.54
C ALA A 585 20.53 -1.04 -2.06
N TYR A 586 19.40 -1.30 -1.39
CA TYR A 586 19.35 -1.75 -0.01
C TYR A 586 18.98 -3.24 0.08
N VAL A 587 19.57 -3.96 1.03
CA VAL A 587 19.22 -5.35 1.39
C VAL A 587 18.22 -5.41 2.55
N THR A 588 18.12 -4.34 3.35
CA THR A 588 17.02 -4.11 4.31
C THR A 588 16.16 -2.94 3.84
N ILE A 589 14.86 -2.93 4.18
CA ILE A 589 14.01 -1.78 3.87
C ILE A 589 14.31 -0.70 4.90
N PRO A 590 14.80 0.48 4.48
CA PRO A 590 15.04 1.55 5.43
C PRO A 590 13.71 2.18 5.86
N ASP A 591 13.71 2.89 6.99
CA ASP A 591 12.54 3.60 7.48
C ASP A 591 12.21 4.78 6.54
N LEU A 592 11.20 4.56 5.67
CA LEU A 592 10.71 5.47 4.62
C LEU A 592 10.10 6.79 5.15
N ARG A 593 10.26 7.09 6.44
CA ARG A 593 9.91 8.37 7.08
C ARG A 593 11.16 9.23 7.34
N THR A 594 12.35 8.65 7.19
CA THR A 594 13.63 9.28 7.51
C THR A 594 14.12 10.14 6.32
N PRO A 595 14.60 11.37 6.52
CA PRO A 595 15.11 12.21 5.43
C PRO A 595 16.55 11.85 4.97
N MET A 596 17.20 10.87 5.61
CA MET A 596 18.60 10.48 5.37
C MET A 596 18.74 9.27 4.42
N LEU A 597 17.85 9.17 3.43
CA LEU A 597 17.83 8.05 2.48
C LEU A 597 18.57 8.43 1.19
N GLU A 598 19.55 7.63 0.79
CA GLU A 598 20.11 7.69 -0.57
C GLU A 598 19.07 7.16 -1.56
N LEU A 599 18.86 7.87 -2.68
CA LEU A 599 17.81 7.60 -3.66
C LEU A 599 18.37 6.78 -4.83
N GLY A 600 17.83 5.58 -5.07
CA GLY A 600 18.20 4.72 -6.19
C GLY A 600 17.53 5.06 -7.53
N PHE A 601 16.53 5.95 -7.53
CA PHE A 601 15.79 6.35 -8.73
C PHE A 601 15.70 7.87 -8.90
N SER A 602 15.81 8.31 -10.15
CA SER A 602 15.13 9.53 -10.61
C SER A 602 13.66 9.22 -10.96
N VAL A 603 12.76 10.19 -10.77
CA VAL A 603 11.31 10.01 -10.96
C VAL A 603 10.70 11.12 -11.79
N ASP A 604 9.96 10.74 -12.83
CA ASP A 604 8.99 11.64 -13.48
C ASP A 604 7.59 11.41 -12.90
N LEU A 605 7.02 12.47 -12.35
CA LEU A 605 5.67 12.54 -11.77
C LEU A 605 4.68 13.22 -12.73
N GLU A 606 3.55 12.55 -12.96
CA GLU A 606 2.39 13.11 -13.65
C GLU A 606 1.12 12.81 -12.85
N TRP A 607 0.27 13.82 -12.64
CA TRP A 607 -1.06 13.60 -12.07
C TRP A 607 -2.12 13.70 -13.15
N GLN A 608 -3.02 12.73 -13.14
CA GLN A 608 -4.21 12.68 -13.96
C GLN A 608 -5.42 12.56 -13.05
N GLU A 609 -6.56 13.14 -13.46
CA GLU A 609 -7.83 12.89 -12.78
C GLU A 609 -8.05 11.37 -12.70
N GLY A 610 -8.48 10.89 -11.53
CA GLY A 610 -8.68 9.47 -11.24
C GLY A 610 -9.57 8.83 -12.29
N ILE A 611 -10.60 9.58 -12.66
CA ILE A 611 -11.67 9.17 -13.54
C ILE A 611 -11.96 10.29 -14.56
N THR A 612 -11.61 10.05 -15.83
CA THR A 612 -11.83 11.00 -16.93
C THR A 612 -12.98 10.53 -17.83
N PHE A 613 -13.99 11.37 -18.05
CA PHE A 613 -15.19 11.01 -18.82
C PHE A 613 -15.07 11.43 -20.28
N THR A 614 -14.83 10.46 -21.15
CA THR A 614 -15.07 10.63 -22.59
C THR A 614 -16.53 10.29 -22.88
N GLN A 615 -17.37 11.30 -23.12
CA GLN A 615 -18.68 11.08 -23.72
C GLN A 615 -18.48 10.57 -25.15
N HIS A 616 -18.85 9.33 -25.40
CA HIS A 616 -19.17 8.88 -26.76
C HIS A 616 -20.62 9.30 -27.02
N PHE A 617 -20.80 10.09 -28.10
CA PHE A 617 -22.09 10.56 -28.59
C PHE A 617 -22.69 9.57 -29.59
#